data_AF-A0A957X1E5-F1
#
_entry.id   AF-A0A957X1E5-F1
#
_cell.length_a   1.000
_cell.length_b   1.000
_cell.length_c   1.000
_cell.angle_alpha   90.00
_cell.angle_beta   90.00
_cell.angle_gamma   90.00
#
_symmetry.space_group_name_H-M   'P 1'
#
loop_
_entity.id
_entity.type
_entity.pdbx_description
1 polymer ?
#
loop_
_entity_poly.entity_id
_entity_poly.type
_entity_poly.pdbx_seq_one_letter_code
_entity_poly.pdbx_strand_id
1 'polypeptide(L)' 'RIIGGDAVQMANIVFGSDVSQLPDPVLGGIVNASSPLRYDDRMLGGMFAFGRAGQVLIITPFVLAGAMSP' A
#
# COMPACT_ATOMS: atom_id res chain seq x y z
N ARG A 1 6.24 -4.84 12.83
CA ARG A 1 7.02 -4.40 11.65
C ARG A 1 6.04 -4.13 10.52
N ILE A 2 6.04 -2.92 9.94
CA ILE A 2 5.15 -2.57 8.81
C ILE A 2 6.00 -2.65 7.55
N ILE A 3 5.77 -3.67 6.72
CA ILE A 3 6.59 -3.95 5.53
C ILE A 3 6.61 -2.76 4.57
N GLY A 4 5.48 -2.05 4.42
CA GLY A 4 5.41 -0.85 3.59
C GLY A 4 6.31 0.30 4.05
N GLY A 5 6.58 0.41 5.36
CA GLY A 5 7.47 1.44 5.90
C GLY A 5 8.93 1.22 5.49
N ASP A 6 9.37 -0.04 5.45
CA ASP A 6 10.72 -0.37 4.99
C ASP A 6 10.91 -0.01 3.51
N ALA A 7 9.88 -0.22 2.67
CA ALA A 7 9.91 0.17 1.25
C ALA A 7 10.07 1.68 1.07
N VAL A 8 9.35 2.49 1.87
CA VAL A 8 9.50 3.96 1.86
C VAL A 8 10.91 4.38 2.30
N GLN A 9 11.48 3.75 3.33
CA GLN A 9 12.85 4.03 3.77
C GLN A 9 13.89 3.69 2.69
N MET A 10 13.72 2.56 2.01
CA MET A 10 14.60 2.21 0.89
C MET A 10 14.48 3.23 -0.25
N ALA A 11 13.27 3.70 -0.55
CA ALA A 11 13.09 4.72 -1.58
C ALA A 11 13.75 6.05 -1.18
N ASN A 12 13.67 6.45 0.10
CA ASN A 12 14.40 7.63 0.58
C ASN A 12 15.92 7.53 0.35
N ILE A 13 16.49 6.34 0.52
CA ILE A 13 17.91 6.09 0.23
C ILE A 13 18.18 6.21 -1.28
N VAL A 14 17.34 5.61 -2.12
CA VAL A 14 17.50 5.61 -3.59
C VAL A 14 17.39 7.02 -4.18
N PHE A 15 16.44 7.82 -3.70
CA PHE A 15 16.18 9.18 -4.18
C PHE A 15 16.96 10.26 -3.40
N GLY A 16 17.75 9.87 -2.39
CA GLY A 16 18.58 10.77 -1.59
C GLY A 16 17.80 11.86 -0.84
N SER A 17 16.49 11.68 -0.65
CA SER A 17 15.58 12.67 -0.10
C SER A 17 14.33 12.00 0.48
N ASP A 18 13.51 12.75 1.21
CA ASP A 18 12.19 12.27 1.64
C ASP A 18 11.26 12.17 0.42
N VAL A 19 10.88 10.94 0.05
CA VAL A 19 10.05 10.68 -1.13
C VAL A 19 8.66 11.30 -1.04
N SER A 20 8.19 11.67 0.16
CA SER A 20 6.92 12.40 0.31
C SER A 20 7.00 13.86 -0.15
N GLN A 21 8.20 14.38 -0.38
CA GLN A 21 8.45 15.76 -0.86
C GLN A 21 8.73 15.81 -2.37
N LEU A 22 8.83 14.65 -3.02
CA LEU A 22 9.01 14.58 -4.46
C LEU A 22 7.73 15.03 -5.18
N PRO A 23 7.83 15.64 -6.37
CA PRO A 23 6.67 16.09 -7.13
C PRO A 23 5.77 14.94 -7.59
N ASP A 24 6.35 13.75 -7.80
CA ASP A 24 5.67 12.57 -8.31
C ASP A 24 5.91 11.36 -7.39
N PRO A 25 4.94 10.44 -7.26
CA PRO A 25 5.13 9.20 -6.50
C PRO A 25 6.13 8.27 -7.21
N VAL A 26 6.88 7.52 -6.43
CA VAL A 26 7.96 6.64 -6.91
C VAL A 26 7.74 5.16 -6.55
N LEU A 27 6.74 4.89 -5.71
CA LEU A 27 6.32 3.55 -5.30
C LEU A 27 4.83 3.34 -5.59
N GLY A 28 4.48 2.07 -5.85
CA GLY A 28 3.11 1.58 -5.90
C GLY A 28 2.90 0.44 -4.92
N GLY A 29 1.91 0.57 -4.04
CA GLY A 29 1.51 -0.45 -3.08
C GLY A 29 0.21 -1.13 -3.47
N ILE A 30 0.23 -2.44 -3.68
CA ILE A 30 -1.00 -3.24 -3.86
C ILE A 30 -1.60 -3.53 -2.49
N VAL A 31 -2.85 -3.15 -2.30
CA VAL A 31 -3.60 -3.38 -1.06
C VAL A 31 -4.83 -4.21 -1.37
N ASN A 32 -4.81 -5.48 -0.95
CA ASN A 32 -5.91 -6.39 -1.20
C ASN A 32 -6.98 -6.27 -0.12
N ALA A 33 -8.25 -6.18 -0.54
CA ALA A 33 -9.35 -6.43 0.39
C ALA A 33 -9.55 -7.95 0.49
N SER A 34 -9.56 -8.45 1.72
CA SER A 34 -10.00 -9.81 2.03
C SER A 34 -11.52 -9.85 1.95
N SER A 35 -12.05 -10.28 0.82
CA SER A 35 -13.50 -10.34 0.62
C SER A 35 -14.15 -11.43 1.50
N PRO A 36 -15.41 -11.24 1.93
CA PRO A 36 -16.23 -10.05 1.70
C PRO A 36 -15.88 -8.90 2.67
N LEU A 37 -15.63 -7.71 2.10
CA LEU A 37 -15.64 -6.40 2.77
C LEU A 37 -14.70 -6.23 3.98
N ARG A 38 -13.49 -6.82 3.97
CA ARG A 38 -12.51 -6.66 5.06
C ARG A 38 -11.12 -6.26 4.57
N TYR A 39 -10.40 -5.54 5.41
CA TYR A 39 -8.94 -5.41 5.34
C TYR A 39 -8.36 -5.97 6.63
N ASP A 40 -7.28 -6.74 6.51
CA ASP A 40 -6.50 -7.17 7.66
C ASP A 40 -5.46 -6.12 8.07
N ASP A 41 -4.89 -6.29 9.26
CA ASP A 41 -3.91 -5.37 9.84
C ASP A 41 -2.67 -5.16 8.96
N ARG A 42 -2.25 -6.18 8.19
CA ARG A 42 -1.08 -6.05 7.31
C ARG A 42 -1.41 -5.15 6.13
N MET A 43 -2.58 -5.34 5.52
CA MET A 43 -3.05 -4.52 4.41
C MET A 43 -3.29 -3.06 4.85
N LEU A 44 -3.89 -2.84 6.03
CA LEU A 44 -4.05 -1.50 6.60
C LEU A 44 -2.69 -0.85 6.92
N GLY A 45 -1.74 -1.61 7.47
CA GLY A 45 -0.39 -1.12 7.73
C GLY A 45 0.32 -0.65 6.46
N GLY A 46 0.25 -1.42 5.38
CA GLY A 46 0.76 -1.03 4.07
C GLY A 46 0.07 0.23 3.53
N MET A 47 -1.26 0.24 3.57
CA MET A 47 -2.08 1.37 3.12
C MET A 47 -1.69 2.69 3.80
N PHE A 48 -1.55 2.68 5.12
CA PHE A 48 -1.14 3.87 5.87
C PHE A 48 0.31 4.26 5.60
N ALA A 49 1.23 3.31 5.43
CA ALA A 49 2.62 3.62 5.15
C ALA A 49 2.79 4.33 3.80
N PHE A 50 2.24 3.76 2.73
CA PHE A 50 2.32 4.35 1.39
C PHE A 50 1.49 5.62 1.27
N GLY A 51 0.26 5.64 1.79
CA GLY A 51 -0.63 6.80 1.73
C GLY A 51 -0.07 8.03 2.44
N ARG A 52 0.55 7.85 3.63
CA ARG A 52 1.21 8.97 4.35
C ARG A 52 2.46 9.47 3.65
N ALA A 53 3.15 8.61 2.90
CA ALA A 53 4.33 8.98 2.12
C ALA A 53 3.99 9.54 0.72
N GLY A 54 2.71 9.79 0.41
CA GLY A 54 2.28 10.32 -0.89
C GLY A 54 2.48 9.35 -2.06
N GLN A 55 2.57 8.04 -1.78
CA GLN A 55 2.82 7.01 -2.80
C GLN A 55 1.52 6.41 -3.34
N VAL A 56 1.59 5.77 -4.51
CA VAL A 56 0.39 5.21 -5.17
C VAL A 56 -0.15 4.01 -4.39
N LEU A 57 -1.47 3.98 -4.19
CA LEU A 57 -2.21 2.85 -3.62
C LEU A 57 -3.08 2.21 -4.69
N ILE A 58 -2.86 0.92 -4.96
CA ILE A 58 -3.67 0.12 -5.88
C ILE A 58 -4.55 -0.78 -5.02
N ILE A 59 -5.80 -0.37 -4.82
CA ILE A 59 -6.75 -1.09 -3.96
C ILE A 59 -7.49 -2.14 -4.79
N THR A 60 -7.29 -3.42 -4.47
CA THR A 60 -7.78 -4.54 -5.27
C THR A 60 -8.60 -5.51 -4.42
N PRO A 61 -9.93 -5.51 -4.53
CA PRO A 61 -10.75 -6.57 -3.94
C PRO A 61 -10.40 -7.91 -4.58
N PHE A 62 -9.99 -8.89 -3.77
CA PHE A 62 -9.85 -10.26 -4.26
C PHE A 62 -11.19 -10.98 -4.11
N VAL A 63 -11.83 -11.29 -5.24
CA VAL A 63 -13.21 -11.80 -5.28
C VAL A 63 -13.30 -13.03 -6.17
N LEU A 64 -14.01 -14.04 -5.69
CA LEU A 64 -14.45 -15.19 -6.47
C LEU A 64 -15.98 -15.32 -6.33
N ALA A 65 -16.70 -15.17 -7.45
CA ALA A 65 -18.17 -15.23 -7.47
C ALA A 65 -18.67 -16.58 -6.96
N GLY A 66 -19.70 -16.57 -6.11
CA GLY A 66 -20.24 -17.76 -5.45
C GLY A 66 -19.44 -18.26 -4.24
N ALA A 67 -18.30 -17.65 -3.90
CA ALA A 67 -17.54 -17.95 -2.69
C ALA A 67 -17.33 -16.72 -1.80
N MET A 68 -16.84 -15.61 -2.38
CA MET A 68 -16.46 -14.39 -1.64
C MET A 68 -17.25 -13.14 -2.07
N SER A 69 -18.16 -13.29 -3.04
CA SER A 69 -19.10 -12.29 -3.55
C SER A 69 -20.31 -13.01 -4.15
N PRO A 70 -21.49 -12.36 -4.24
CA PRO A 70 -22.54 -12.76 -5.17
C PRO A 70 -21.97 -13.06 -6.57
#